data_AF-T0DP48-F1
#
_entry.id   AF-T0DP48-F1
#
_cell.length_a   1.000
_cell.length_b   1.000
_cell.length_c   1.000
_cell.angle_alpha   90.00
_cell.angle_beta   90.00
_cell.angle_gamma   90.00
#
_symmetry.space_group_name_H-M   'P 1'
#
loop_
_entity.id
_entity.type
_entity.pdbx_description
1 polymer ?
#
loop_
_entity_poly.entity_id
_entity_poly.type
_entity_poly.pdbx_seq_one_letter_code
_entity_poly.pdbx_strand_id
1 'polypeptide(L)'
;MLKLLKNKKGFTLVEVLVASGLAGVVLLSATHFFSRYKKDNKKVTQEILETINLSQFEQVISKDLSLAKLSLGSLEFKDENNKNFFDFYFDVTCEKDCERKITLKTPSGVGSYSTSIYFLIQDPFFSKEVILNPSEAYNDGTEFHGFNYNNNLNNKLYRQGVEDDAQDLIWRKDALIYAYTNLPVRKDSKKPGENPPVKYNYLGWVKSKNSKNLVKENIEDDMFINWDIRSMNYYNDEDDFLRNIPFVYGLANSVNIARARIIRYRLKAYRDNDQVLGKLFRGIKRPNGEYKEFVIGDGFKSLTFKRKDVSLPFIDVNFDVIE
;
A
#
# COMPACT_ATOMS: atom_id res chain seq x y z
N MET A 1 -72.55 -50.80 22.21
CA MET A 1 -71.47 -51.66 22.77
C MET A 1 -70.50 -51.98 21.63
N LEU A 2 -69.52 -51.11 21.38
CA LEU A 2 -68.52 -51.30 20.32
C LEU A 2 -67.49 -52.33 20.79
N LYS A 3 -67.45 -53.49 20.14
CA LYS A 3 -66.40 -54.50 20.36
C LYS A 3 -65.09 -53.98 19.77
N LEU A 4 -64.18 -53.56 20.65
CA LEU A 4 -62.76 -53.37 20.35
C LEU A 4 -62.16 -54.72 19.96
N LEU A 5 -61.93 -54.91 18.65
CA LEU A 5 -61.13 -55.99 18.10
C LEU A 5 -59.69 -55.90 18.65
N LYS A 6 -59.38 -56.70 19.68
CA LYS A 6 -58.00 -56.94 20.13
C LYS A 6 -57.32 -57.90 19.17
N ASN A 7 -56.50 -57.37 18.27
CA ASN A 7 -55.52 -58.14 17.51
C ASN A 7 -54.32 -58.47 18.40
N LYS A 8 -53.94 -59.75 18.51
CA LYS A 8 -52.84 -60.19 19.40
C LYS A 8 -51.45 -60.15 18.76
N LYS A 9 -51.30 -59.72 17.49
CA LYS A 9 -50.00 -59.56 16.81
C LYS A 9 -49.93 -58.42 15.78
N GLY A 10 -50.87 -57.47 15.78
CA GLY A 10 -50.86 -56.35 14.84
C GLY A 10 -51.40 -55.07 15.46
N PHE A 11 -50.79 -53.95 15.08
CA PHE A 11 -51.19 -52.60 15.51
C PHE A 11 -52.64 -52.31 15.11
N THR A 12 -53.38 -51.65 15.99
CA THR A 12 -54.72 -51.16 15.65
C THR A 12 -54.62 -50.01 14.65
N LEU A 13 -55.61 -49.87 13.76
CA LEU A 13 -55.66 -48.79 12.75
C LEU A 13 -55.45 -47.40 13.40
N VAL A 14 -56.01 -47.21 14.60
CA VAL A 14 -55.89 -45.98 15.39
C VAL A 14 -54.45 -45.74 15.85
N GLU A 15 -53.74 -46.77 16.32
CA GLU A 15 -52.31 -46.64 16.70
C GLU A 15 -51.43 -46.28 15.50
N VAL A 16 -51.68 -46.87 14.33
CA VAL A 16 -50.95 -46.52 13.10
C VAL A 16 -51.20 -45.07 12.69
N LEU A 17 -52.45 -44.59 12.82
CA LEU A 17 -52.83 -43.21 12.50
C LEU A 17 -52.18 -42.20 13.46
N VAL A 18 -52.20 -42.50 14.77
CA VAL A 18 -51.55 -41.66 15.80
C VAL A 18 -50.04 -41.64 15.63
N ALA A 19 -49.41 -42.80 15.39
CA ALA A 19 -47.98 -42.91 15.15
C ALA A 19 -47.56 -42.17 13.88
N SER A 20 -48.34 -42.27 12.80
CA SER A 20 -48.08 -41.55 11.54
C SER A 20 -48.23 -40.03 11.71
N GLY A 21 -49.24 -39.59 12.48
CA GLY A 21 -49.43 -38.18 12.80
C GLY A 21 -48.28 -37.60 13.63
N LEU A 22 -47.84 -38.31 14.68
CA LEU A 22 -46.68 -37.94 15.48
C LEU A 22 -45.40 -37.93 14.65
N ALA A 23 -45.18 -38.95 13.82
CA ALA A 23 -44.02 -39.00 12.92
C ALA A 23 -44.03 -37.82 11.93
N GLY A 24 -45.19 -37.44 11.39
CA GLY A 24 -45.34 -36.29 10.51
C GLY A 24 -44.98 -34.97 11.19
N VAL A 25 -45.42 -34.75 12.43
CA VAL A 25 -45.07 -33.56 13.22
C VAL A 25 -43.56 -33.51 13.49
N VAL A 26 -42.96 -34.63 13.89
CA VAL A 26 -41.51 -34.71 14.15
C VAL A 26 -40.71 -34.42 12.87
N LEU A 27 -41.14 -34.96 11.72
CA LEU A 27 -40.50 -34.70 10.42
C LEU A 27 -40.60 -33.23 10.01
N LEU A 28 -41.77 -32.59 10.21
CA LEU A 28 -41.96 -31.16 9.95
C LEU A 28 -41.12 -30.28 10.88
N SER A 29 -41.05 -30.61 12.17
CA SER A 29 -40.19 -29.90 13.12
C SER A 29 -38.72 -30.06 12.77
N ALA A 30 -38.28 -31.27 12.42
CA ALA A 30 -36.91 -31.54 12.00
C ALA A 30 -36.55 -30.77 10.72
N THR A 31 -37.40 -30.82 9.69
CA THR A 31 -37.17 -30.07 8.44
C THR A 31 -37.16 -28.56 8.66
N HIS A 32 -38.05 -28.02 9.49
CA HIS A 32 -38.04 -26.61 9.85
C HIS A 32 -36.76 -26.22 10.59
N PHE A 33 -36.32 -27.05 11.54
CA PHE A 33 -35.08 -26.86 12.26
C PHE A 33 -33.87 -26.90 11.32
N PHE A 34 -33.76 -27.90 10.44
CA PHE A 34 -32.66 -28.00 9.47
C PHE A 34 -32.67 -26.83 8.46
N SER A 35 -33.84 -26.39 8.02
CA SER A 35 -33.97 -25.23 7.14
C SER A 35 -33.48 -23.95 7.82
N ARG A 36 -33.89 -23.72 9.07
CA ARG A 36 -33.42 -22.59 9.88
C ARG A 36 -31.93 -22.67 10.16
N TYR A 37 -31.44 -23.82 10.62
CA TYR A 37 -30.02 -24.08 10.85
C TYR A 37 -29.17 -23.83 9.60
N LYS A 38 -29.64 -24.25 8.42
CA LYS A 38 -28.94 -23.99 7.14
C LYS A 38 -28.90 -22.50 6.80
N LYS A 39 -29.98 -21.75 7.05
CA LYS A 39 -30.01 -20.30 6.85
C LYS A 39 -29.07 -19.59 7.80
N ASP A 40 -29.12 -19.95 9.08
CA ASP A 40 -28.27 -19.36 10.13
C ASP A 40 -26.80 -19.66 9.86
N ASN A 41 -26.45 -20.91 9.52
CA ASN A 41 -25.08 -21.25 9.12
C ASN A 41 -24.61 -20.51 7.88
N LYS A 42 -25.47 -20.32 6.87
CA LYS A 42 -25.11 -19.56 5.67
C LYS A 42 -24.80 -18.10 6.03
N LYS A 43 -25.62 -17.50 6.89
CA LYS A 43 -25.43 -16.12 7.37
C LYS A 43 -24.12 -15.99 8.15
N VAL A 44 -23.89 -16.86 9.13
CA VAL A 44 -22.65 -16.88 9.94
C VAL A 44 -21.41 -17.10 9.06
N THR A 45 -21.49 -18.03 8.10
CA THR A 45 -20.37 -18.28 7.17
C THR A 45 -20.06 -17.03 6.35
N GLN A 46 -21.08 -16.31 5.89
CA GLN A 46 -20.91 -15.08 5.12
C GLN A 46 -20.29 -13.97 5.96
N GLU A 47 -20.79 -13.73 7.18
CA GLU A 47 -20.21 -12.75 8.12
C GLU A 47 -18.73 -13.05 8.46
N ILE A 48 -18.40 -14.34 8.63
CA ILE A 48 -17.01 -14.78 8.87
C ILE A 48 -16.14 -14.49 7.64
N LEU A 49 -16.62 -14.80 6.43
CA LEU A 49 -15.87 -14.55 5.20
C LEU A 49 -15.64 -13.05 4.97
N GLU A 50 -16.65 -12.21 5.23
CA GLU A 50 -16.55 -10.76 5.14
C GLU A 50 -15.51 -10.22 6.15
N THR A 51 -15.53 -10.70 7.39
CA THR A 51 -14.55 -10.32 8.43
C THR A 51 -13.12 -10.75 8.06
N ILE A 52 -12.95 -11.95 7.50
CA ILE A 52 -11.64 -12.45 7.05
C ILE A 52 -11.10 -11.58 5.91
N ASN A 53 -11.96 -11.23 4.93
CA ASN A 53 -11.58 -10.36 3.83
C ASN A 53 -11.19 -8.97 4.34
N LEU A 54 -11.95 -8.43 5.30
CA LEU A 54 -11.67 -7.15 5.94
C LEU A 54 -10.27 -7.13 6.57
N SER A 55 -10.01 -8.10 7.43
CA SER A 55 -8.73 -8.21 8.14
C SER A 55 -7.54 -8.41 7.19
N GLN A 56 -7.70 -9.20 6.14
CA GLN A 56 -6.63 -9.42 5.16
C GLN A 56 -6.24 -8.15 4.42
N PHE A 57 -7.21 -7.35 3.97
CA PHE A 57 -6.87 -6.10 3.29
C PHE A 57 -6.28 -5.08 4.25
N GLU A 58 -6.78 -5.00 5.49
CA GLU A 58 -6.26 -4.08 6.50
C GLU A 58 -4.78 -4.38 6.77
N GLN A 59 -4.41 -5.65 6.85
CA GLN A 59 -3.01 -6.07 6.97
C GLN A 59 -2.16 -5.64 5.77
N VAL A 60 -2.68 -5.76 4.55
CA VAL A 60 -1.97 -5.33 3.33
C VAL A 60 -1.74 -3.83 3.32
N ILE A 61 -2.78 -3.03 3.59
CA ILE A 61 -2.68 -1.57 3.60
C ILE A 61 -1.80 -1.11 4.76
N SER A 62 -2.00 -1.65 5.97
CA SER A 62 -1.19 -1.34 7.14
C SER A 62 0.29 -1.61 6.88
N LYS A 63 0.62 -2.76 6.27
CA LYS A 63 2.00 -3.08 5.88
C LYS A 63 2.56 -2.06 4.91
N ASP A 64 1.82 -1.69 3.87
CA ASP A 64 2.27 -0.68 2.91
C ASP A 64 2.46 0.70 3.55
N LEU A 65 1.52 1.14 4.38
CA LEU A 65 1.59 2.42 5.09
C LEU A 65 2.78 2.44 6.07
N SER A 66 3.08 1.34 6.75
CA SER A 66 4.27 1.22 7.62
C SER A 66 5.58 1.37 6.85
N LEU A 67 5.58 1.04 5.55
CA LEU A 67 6.74 1.14 4.66
C LEU A 67 6.72 2.44 3.82
N ALA A 68 5.68 3.26 3.93
CA ALA A 68 5.48 4.48 3.15
C ALA A 68 6.32 5.69 3.62
N LYS A 69 7.28 5.49 4.54
CA LYS A 69 8.20 6.54 5.03
C LYS A 69 8.97 7.27 3.90
N LEU A 70 9.14 6.62 2.75
CA LEU A 70 9.80 7.21 1.58
C LEU A 70 8.92 8.22 0.85
N SER A 71 7.59 8.15 1.02
CA SER A 71 6.65 9.12 0.44
C SER A 71 6.75 10.49 1.11
N LEU A 72 6.97 10.51 2.43
CA LEU A 72 7.02 11.72 3.24
C LEU A 72 8.16 12.63 2.81
N GLY A 73 7.82 13.87 2.45
CA GLY A 73 8.76 14.89 1.96
C GLY A 73 9.38 14.58 0.59
N SER A 74 8.82 13.64 -0.18
CA SER A 74 9.32 13.27 -1.52
C SER A 74 8.23 13.29 -2.59
N LEU A 75 6.96 13.29 -2.20
CA LEU A 75 5.81 13.34 -3.09
C LEU A 75 5.04 14.64 -2.91
N GLU A 76 4.51 15.18 -4.01
CA GLU A 76 3.53 16.26 -4.04
C GLU A 76 2.17 15.70 -4.45
N PHE A 77 1.29 15.51 -3.46
CA PHE A 77 -0.07 15.08 -3.68
C PHE A 77 -1.02 15.99 -2.91
N LYS A 78 -1.85 16.75 -3.63
CA LYS A 78 -2.80 17.68 -3.01
C LYS A 78 -3.94 16.92 -2.33
N ASP A 79 -4.19 17.26 -1.08
CA ASP A 79 -5.28 16.76 -0.27
C ASP A 79 -6.58 17.54 -0.51
N GLU A 80 -7.64 17.19 0.23
CA GLU A 80 -8.94 17.86 0.10
C GLU A 80 -8.92 19.37 0.43
N ASN A 81 -7.91 19.84 1.16
CA ASN A 81 -7.71 21.24 1.52
C ASN A 81 -6.66 21.93 0.64
N ASN A 82 -6.28 21.31 -0.49
CA ASN A 82 -5.24 21.79 -1.40
C ASN A 82 -3.85 21.94 -0.75
N LYS A 83 -3.59 21.19 0.32
CA LYS A 83 -2.27 21.09 0.96
C LYS A 83 -1.58 19.81 0.52
N ASN A 84 -0.26 19.75 0.58
CA ASN A 84 0.42 18.50 0.23
C ASN A 84 0.24 17.47 1.37
N PHE A 85 -0.29 16.31 1.01
CA PHE A 85 -0.59 15.22 1.95
C PHE A 85 0.69 14.64 2.57
N PHE A 86 1.80 14.66 1.82
CA PHE A 86 3.08 14.07 2.23
C PHE A 86 4.03 15.05 2.90
N ASP A 87 3.60 16.27 3.22
CA ASP A 87 4.38 17.23 4.02
C ASP A 87 4.76 16.63 5.38
N PHE A 88 6.03 16.68 5.76
CA PHE A 88 6.48 16.10 7.02
C PHE A 88 7.43 17.01 7.78
N TYR A 89 6.97 17.51 8.93
CA TYR A 89 7.73 18.40 9.80
C TYR A 89 8.36 17.59 10.94
N PHE A 90 9.57 17.06 10.72
CA PHE A 90 10.25 16.19 11.69
C PHE A 90 10.90 16.96 12.85
N ASP A 91 11.12 18.25 12.68
CA ASP A 91 11.91 19.16 13.52
C ASP A 91 11.07 20.24 14.20
N VAL A 92 9.81 20.42 13.80
CA VAL A 92 8.89 21.39 14.41
C VAL A 92 7.51 20.75 14.61
N THR A 93 6.89 21.08 15.74
CA THR A 93 5.49 20.72 15.98
C THR A 93 4.60 21.61 15.14
N CYS A 94 3.66 21.02 14.41
CA CYS A 94 2.68 21.78 13.66
C CYS A 94 1.68 22.45 14.61
N GLU A 95 1.47 23.75 14.44
CA GLU A 95 0.58 24.53 15.31
C GLU A 95 -0.82 24.75 14.71
N LYS A 96 -0.93 24.81 13.37
CA LYS A 96 -2.18 25.12 12.67
C LYS A 96 -2.33 24.27 11.41
N ASP A 97 -3.55 23.84 11.15
CA ASP A 97 -3.94 23.06 9.97
C ASP A 97 -3.02 21.85 9.71
N CYS A 98 -2.84 21.05 10.74
CA CYS A 98 -1.89 19.92 10.74
C CYS A 98 -2.48 18.63 10.17
N GLU A 99 -3.81 18.57 10.07
CA GLU A 99 -4.49 17.42 9.51
C GLU A 99 -4.31 17.37 7.98
N ARG A 100 -4.15 16.17 7.43
CA ARG A 100 -4.23 15.90 5.99
C ARG A 100 -5.22 14.79 5.75
N LYS A 101 -6.04 14.93 4.71
CA LYS A 101 -7.09 13.97 4.40
C LYS A 101 -7.28 13.80 2.89
N ILE A 102 -7.31 12.54 2.46
CA ILE A 102 -7.66 12.15 1.09
C ILE A 102 -8.72 11.07 1.16
N THR A 103 -9.87 11.30 0.53
CA THR A 103 -10.91 10.29 0.39
C THR A 103 -11.00 9.78 -1.05
N LEU A 104 -10.78 8.49 -1.25
CA LEU A 104 -11.15 7.80 -2.47
C LEU A 104 -12.65 7.46 -2.36
N LYS A 105 -13.47 8.06 -3.22
CA LYS A 105 -14.91 7.79 -3.28
C LYS A 105 -15.22 6.86 -4.43
N THR A 106 -16.08 5.87 -4.20
CA THR A 106 -16.60 5.02 -5.27
C THR A 106 -17.38 5.89 -6.27
N PRO A 107 -17.00 5.87 -7.56
CA PRO A 107 -17.72 6.66 -8.56
C PRO A 107 -19.12 6.08 -8.82
N SER A 108 -20.04 6.91 -9.28
CA SER A 108 -21.43 6.49 -9.56
C SER A 108 -21.56 5.60 -10.80
N GLY A 109 -20.63 5.73 -11.76
CA GLY A 109 -20.63 4.94 -12.99
C GLY A 109 -19.99 3.57 -12.81
N VAL A 110 -20.75 2.49 -13.05
CA VAL A 110 -20.24 1.12 -13.02
C VAL A 110 -19.08 0.96 -14.01
N GLY A 111 -17.97 0.38 -13.55
CA GLY A 111 -16.74 0.21 -14.32
C GLY A 111 -15.75 1.38 -14.22
N SER A 112 -16.19 2.55 -13.74
CA SER A 112 -15.33 3.72 -13.56
C SER A 112 -14.40 3.57 -12.36
N TYR A 113 -13.25 4.26 -12.42
CA TYR A 113 -12.29 4.33 -11.32
C TYR A 113 -12.41 5.65 -10.56
N SER A 114 -12.15 5.61 -9.26
CA SER A 114 -11.95 6.81 -8.44
C SER A 114 -10.63 7.51 -8.80
N THR A 115 -10.42 8.67 -8.18
CA THR A 115 -9.07 9.24 -8.05
C THR A 115 -8.12 8.19 -7.44
N SER A 116 -6.85 8.29 -7.80
CA SER A 116 -5.81 7.38 -7.31
C SER A 116 -4.95 8.11 -6.28
N ILE A 117 -4.50 7.39 -5.26
CA ILE A 117 -3.43 7.83 -4.36
C ILE A 117 -2.22 6.94 -4.56
N TYR A 118 -1.03 7.53 -4.48
CA TYR A 118 0.24 6.87 -4.74
C TYR A 118 1.10 6.91 -3.49
N PHE A 119 1.76 5.79 -3.21
CA PHE A 119 2.73 5.67 -2.14
C PHE A 119 4.05 5.17 -2.71
N LEU A 120 5.13 5.87 -2.37
CA LEU A 120 6.48 5.35 -2.45
C LEU A 120 6.77 4.60 -1.16
N ILE A 121 6.85 3.27 -1.26
CA ILE A 121 7.13 2.39 -0.12
C ILE A 121 8.53 1.78 -0.25
N GLN A 122 9.15 1.45 0.87
CA GLN A 122 10.32 0.58 0.88
C GLN A 122 9.91 -0.83 0.43
N ASP A 123 10.73 -1.49 -0.38
CA ASP A 123 10.43 -2.83 -0.85
C ASP A 123 10.33 -3.81 0.33
N PRO A 124 9.19 -4.50 0.53
CA PRO A 124 8.98 -5.36 1.69
C PRO A 124 9.87 -6.61 1.70
N PHE A 125 10.45 -6.97 0.55
CA PHE A 125 11.41 -8.06 0.42
C PHE A 125 12.85 -7.57 0.57
N PHE A 126 13.08 -6.26 0.70
CA PHE A 126 14.42 -5.69 0.90
C PHE A 126 14.36 -4.48 1.83
N SER A 127 14.47 -4.75 3.13
CA SER A 127 14.33 -3.76 4.20
C SER A 127 15.63 -3.05 4.58
N LYS A 128 16.76 -3.39 3.96
CA LYS A 128 18.05 -2.78 4.28
C LYS A 128 18.32 -1.55 3.42
N GLU A 129 18.71 -0.46 4.05
CA GLU A 129 19.25 0.72 3.37
C GLU A 129 20.77 0.58 3.31
N VAL A 130 21.37 1.04 2.20
CA VAL A 130 22.82 1.05 2.04
C VAL A 130 23.29 2.48 1.98
N ILE A 131 24.29 2.79 2.80
CA ILE A 131 24.91 4.12 2.82
C ILE A 131 26.02 4.14 1.76
N LEU A 132 25.91 5.08 0.83
CA LEU A 132 26.88 5.41 -0.20
C LEU A 132 27.55 6.75 0.17
N ASN A 133 28.88 6.78 0.19
CA ASN A 133 29.61 8.04 0.11
C ASN A 133 29.62 8.49 -1.36
N PRO A 134 29.20 9.72 -1.70
CA PRO A 134 29.18 10.19 -3.08
C PRO A 134 30.48 9.94 -3.85
N SER A 135 31.66 10.04 -3.21
CA SER A 135 32.95 9.78 -3.86
C SER A 135 33.10 8.36 -4.41
N GLU A 136 32.39 7.37 -3.85
CA GLU A 136 32.44 5.97 -4.31
C GLU A 136 31.75 5.76 -5.68
N ALA A 137 30.96 6.74 -6.15
CA ALA A 137 30.32 6.71 -7.47
C ALA A 137 31.21 7.24 -8.59
N TYR A 138 32.41 7.74 -8.26
CA TYR A 138 33.35 8.35 -9.19
C TYR A 138 34.65 7.56 -9.25
N ASN A 139 35.38 7.71 -10.35
CA ASN A 139 36.79 7.31 -10.40
C ASN A 139 37.71 8.41 -9.83
N ASP A 140 39.01 8.11 -9.76
CA ASP A 140 40.04 9.05 -9.30
C ASP A 140 40.09 10.37 -10.12
N GLY A 141 39.52 10.35 -11.34
CA GLY A 141 39.43 11.49 -12.26
C GLY A 141 38.13 12.30 -12.17
N THR A 142 37.28 12.08 -11.15
CA THR A 142 35.97 12.74 -10.97
C THR A 142 34.92 12.45 -12.05
N GLU A 143 35.17 11.45 -12.90
CA GLU A 143 34.21 10.94 -13.87
C GLU A 143 33.17 10.10 -13.14
N PHE A 144 31.89 10.32 -13.44
CA PHE A 144 30.80 9.54 -12.86
C PHE A 144 30.74 8.15 -13.49
N HIS A 145 30.72 7.10 -12.65
CA HIS A 145 30.63 5.72 -13.12
C HIS A 145 29.35 4.99 -12.66
N GLY A 146 28.50 5.63 -11.86
CA GLY A 146 27.26 5.05 -11.35
C GLY A 146 27.26 4.85 -9.84
N PHE A 147 26.06 4.82 -9.23
CA PHE A 147 25.93 4.47 -7.80
C PHE A 147 26.50 3.08 -7.48
N ASN A 148 26.52 2.15 -8.44
CA ASN A 148 27.02 0.79 -8.26
C ASN A 148 28.48 0.56 -8.69
N TYR A 149 29.22 1.61 -9.05
CA TYR A 149 30.54 1.49 -9.71
C TYR A 149 31.50 0.49 -9.04
N ASN A 150 31.76 0.66 -7.74
CA ASN A 150 32.69 -0.20 -7.01
C ASN A 150 32.09 -1.53 -6.53
N ASN A 151 30.86 -1.88 -6.92
CA ASN A 151 30.10 -3.01 -6.38
C ASN A 151 30.02 -3.06 -4.83
N ASN A 152 30.49 -2.04 -4.12
CA ASN A 152 30.49 -1.96 -2.66
C ASN A 152 29.09 -2.12 -2.08
N LEU A 153 28.07 -1.63 -2.79
CA LEU A 153 26.68 -1.75 -2.37
C LEU A 153 26.19 -3.20 -2.39
N ASN A 154 26.61 -3.99 -3.40
CA ASN A 154 26.26 -5.41 -3.51
C ASN A 154 27.12 -6.27 -2.58
N ASN A 155 28.43 -5.99 -2.47
CA ASN A 155 29.35 -6.72 -1.60
C ASN A 155 29.00 -6.62 -0.11
N LYS A 156 28.40 -5.50 0.34
CA LYS A 156 27.89 -5.33 1.72
C LYS A 156 26.65 -6.19 2.04
N LEU A 157 26.07 -6.87 1.05
CA LEU A 157 24.82 -7.64 1.14
C LEU A 157 24.93 -9.06 0.57
N TYR A 158 26.02 -9.34 -0.13
CA TYR A 158 26.31 -10.61 -0.77
C TYR A 158 26.40 -11.75 0.26
N ARG A 159 25.66 -12.84 0.03
CA ARG A 159 25.77 -14.07 0.81
C ARG A 159 26.46 -15.12 -0.05
N GLN A 160 27.67 -15.51 0.35
CA GLN A 160 28.46 -16.50 -0.36
C GLN A 160 27.70 -17.83 -0.46
N GLY A 161 27.57 -18.39 -1.67
CA GLY A 161 26.91 -19.69 -1.92
C GLY A 161 25.44 -19.63 -2.34
N VAL A 162 24.84 -18.45 -2.47
CA VAL A 162 23.49 -18.28 -3.04
C VAL A 162 23.61 -17.86 -4.51
N GLU A 163 22.84 -18.47 -5.41
CA GLU A 163 22.79 -18.04 -6.82
C GLU A 163 22.42 -16.55 -6.91
N ASP A 164 23.07 -15.80 -7.80
CA ASP A 164 22.89 -14.35 -7.89
C ASP A 164 21.42 -13.92 -8.14
N ASP A 165 20.63 -14.78 -8.80
CA ASP A 165 19.20 -14.54 -9.05
C ASP A 165 18.33 -14.78 -7.81
N ALA A 166 18.85 -15.56 -6.84
CA ALA A 166 18.25 -15.81 -5.54
C ALA A 166 18.81 -14.89 -4.44
N GLN A 167 19.83 -14.09 -4.73
CA GLN A 167 20.32 -13.07 -3.79
C GLN A 167 19.43 -11.83 -3.81
N ASP A 168 19.08 -11.34 -2.62
CA ASP A 168 18.38 -10.07 -2.43
C ASP A 168 19.34 -8.89 -2.68
N LEU A 169 19.73 -8.74 -3.94
CA LEU A 169 20.59 -7.65 -4.40
C LEU A 169 19.76 -6.38 -4.54
N ILE A 170 20.30 -5.28 -4.05
CA ILE A 170 19.71 -3.95 -4.26
C ILE A 170 19.70 -3.62 -5.76
N TRP A 171 20.74 -4.02 -6.50
CA TRP A 171 20.92 -3.80 -7.94
C TRP A 171 20.34 -4.92 -8.81
N ARG A 172 19.13 -5.37 -8.51
CA ARG A 172 18.41 -6.32 -9.37
C ARG A 172 17.84 -5.60 -10.59
N LYS A 173 17.86 -6.24 -11.75
CA LYS A 173 17.12 -5.77 -12.94
C LYS A 173 15.66 -5.48 -12.56
N ASP A 174 15.12 -4.37 -13.07
CA ASP A 174 13.75 -3.91 -12.84
C ASP A 174 13.47 -3.49 -11.38
N ALA A 175 14.49 -3.36 -10.54
CA ALA A 175 14.35 -2.76 -9.22
C ALA A 175 14.23 -1.24 -9.34
N LEU A 176 13.34 -0.65 -8.54
CA LEU A 176 13.25 0.78 -8.33
C LEU A 176 14.18 1.17 -7.19
N ILE A 177 15.07 2.12 -7.45
CA ILE A 177 16.07 2.60 -6.50
C ILE A 177 15.69 4.02 -6.10
N TYR A 178 15.57 4.22 -4.80
CA TYR A 178 15.37 5.52 -4.19
C TYR A 178 16.64 5.92 -3.43
N ALA A 179 17.30 6.95 -3.92
CA ALA A 179 18.50 7.54 -3.32
C ALA A 179 18.12 8.85 -2.64
N TYR A 180 18.54 9.07 -1.39
CA TYR A 180 18.19 10.29 -0.66
C TYR A 180 19.24 10.66 0.39
N THR A 181 19.31 11.95 0.72
CA THR A 181 20.13 12.44 1.83
C THR A 181 19.44 12.24 3.17
N ASN A 182 20.22 11.99 4.22
CA ASN A 182 19.71 11.90 5.59
C ASN A 182 19.13 13.24 6.09
N LEU A 183 19.69 14.35 5.60
CA LEU A 183 19.31 15.69 6.00
C LEU A 183 18.38 16.27 4.93
N PRO A 184 17.09 16.48 5.25
CA PRO A 184 16.19 17.19 4.36
C PRO A 184 16.52 18.68 4.34
N VAL A 185 16.07 19.35 3.28
CA VAL A 185 16.28 20.79 3.05
C VAL A 185 14.94 21.52 3.06
N ARG A 186 14.94 22.77 3.50
CA ARG A 186 13.75 23.64 3.44
C ARG A 186 13.93 24.67 2.34
N LYS A 187 12.81 25.16 1.81
CA LYS A 187 12.81 26.36 0.97
C LYS A 187 13.31 27.55 1.78
N ASP A 188 14.25 28.31 1.23
CA ASP A 188 14.73 29.53 1.86
C ASP A 188 13.57 30.53 2.06
N SER A 189 13.33 30.92 3.31
CA SER A 189 12.29 31.88 3.66
C SER A 189 12.63 32.62 4.95
N LYS A 190 11.98 33.77 5.16
CA LYS A 190 12.08 34.54 6.42
C LYS A 190 11.49 33.78 7.63
N LYS A 191 10.69 32.75 7.38
CA LYS A 191 10.00 31.94 8.38
C LYS A 191 10.16 30.46 8.02
N PRO A 192 11.34 29.87 8.24
CA PRO A 192 11.65 28.52 7.77
C PRO A 192 10.67 27.47 8.30
N GLY A 193 10.13 27.67 9.51
CA GLY A 193 9.14 26.79 10.13
C GLY A 193 7.83 26.61 9.35
N GLU A 194 7.47 27.55 8.45
CA GLU A 194 6.24 27.45 7.65
C GLU A 194 6.38 26.48 6.47
N ASN A 195 7.59 26.29 5.91
CA ASN A 195 7.80 25.42 4.74
C ASN A 195 8.22 24.01 5.17
N PRO A 196 7.53 22.93 4.76
CA PRO A 196 7.92 21.58 5.14
C PRO A 196 9.33 21.25 4.63
N PRO A 197 10.16 20.55 5.41
CA PRO A 197 11.38 19.93 4.92
C PRO A 197 11.09 18.95 3.78
N VAL A 198 11.91 19.01 2.74
CA VAL A 198 11.85 18.14 1.55
C VAL A 198 13.14 17.33 1.50
N LYS A 199 13.05 16.03 1.21
CA LYS A 199 14.23 15.19 1.05
C LYS A 199 14.93 15.52 -0.26
N TYR A 200 16.24 15.73 -0.22
CA TYR A 200 17.03 15.79 -1.44
C TYR A 200 17.19 14.36 -1.96
N ASN A 201 16.51 14.02 -3.07
CA ASN A 201 16.32 12.63 -3.46
C ASN A 201 16.31 12.43 -4.99
N TYR A 202 16.51 11.17 -5.39
CA TYR A 202 16.48 10.70 -6.77
C TYR A 202 15.81 9.32 -6.82
N LEU A 203 15.05 9.06 -7.89
CA LEU A 203 14.32 7.82 -8.10
C LEU A 203 14.54 7.33 -9.53
N GLY A 204 14.91 6.06 -9.67
CA GLY A 204 15.11 5.47 -10.99
C GLY A 204 15.16 3.94 -11.00
N TRP A 205 14.96 3.36 -12.19
CA TRP A 205 14.92 1.93 -12.43
C TRP A 205 16.26 1.36 -12.87
N VAL A 206 16.59 0.19 -12.36
CA VAL A 206 17.75 -0.59 -12.81
C VAL A 206 17.41 -1.29 -14.13
N LYS A 207 18.00 -0.84 -15.25
CA LYS A 207 17.75 -1.43 -16.58
C LYS A 207 18.30 -2.85 -16.74
N SER A 208 19.46 -3.11 -16.15
CA SER A 208 20.14 -4.40 -16.15
C SER A 208 21.03 -4.54 -14.92
N LYS A 209 21.40 -5.77 -14.54
CA LYS A 209 22.23 -6.06 -13.35
C LYS A 209 23.56 -5.29 -13.34
N ASN A 210 24.13 -5.02 -14.52
CA ASN A 210 25.39 -4.29 -14.68
C ASN A 210 25.19 -2.86 -15.19
N SER A 211 23.96 -2.33 -15.12
CA SER A 211 23.68 -0.96 -15.57
C SER A 211 24.41 0.00 -14.66
N LYS A 212 25.25 0.87 -15.24
CA LYS A 212 25.92 1.95 -14.51
C LYS A 212 24.95 3.04 -14.08
N ASN A 213 23.93 3.27 -14.91
CA ASN A 213 22.95 4.34 -14.72
C ASN A 213 21.54 3.76 -14.56
N LEU A 214 20.74 4.49 -13.80
CA LEU A 214 19.32 4.31 -13.58
C LEU A 214 18.55 5.02 -14.68
N VAL A 215 17.40 4.46 -15.03
CA VAL A 215 16.41 5.16 -15.84
C VAL A 215 15.54 5.96 -14.90
N LYS A 216 15.65 7.29 -14.94
CA LYS A 216 14.86 8.20 -14.11
C LYS A 216 13.38 7.84 -14.14
N GLU A 217 12.77 7.80 -12.96
CA GLU A 217 11.35 7.48 -12.78
C GLU A 217 10.56 8.73 -12.38
N ASN A 218 9.48 8.98 -13.12
CA ASN A 218 8.44 9.92 -12.73
C ASN A 218 7.19 9.11 -12.40
N ILE A 219 6.72 9.20 -11.15
CA ILE A 219 5.60 8.36 -10.67
C ILE A 219 4.32 8.68 -11.46
N GLU A 220 4.02 9.96 -11.59
CA GLU A 220 3.07 10.61 -12.49
C GLU A 220 3.67 12.00 -12.79
N ASP A 221 3.08 12.76 -13.71
CA ASP A 221 3.58 14.10 -14.07
C ASP A 221 3.75 14.97 -12.81
N ASP A 222 5.00 15.38 -12.55
CA ASP A 222 5.44 16.28 -11.46
C ASP A 222 5.09 15.87 -10.02
N MET A 223 4.62 14.64 -9.78
CA MET A 223 4.26 14.20 -8.42
C MET A 223 5.48 13.86 -7.56
N PHE A 224 6.61 13.51 -8.18
CA PHE A 224 7.84 13.16 -7.46
C PHE A 224 8.78 14.37 -7.42
N ILE A 225 9.25 14.74 -6.22
CA ILE A 225 10.12 15.90 -6.02
C ILE A 225 11.56 15.51 -6.34
N ASN A 226 11.94 15.67 -7.61
CA ASN A 226 13.28 15.41 -8.16
C ASN A 226 14.07 16.71 -8.43
N TRP A 227 13.85 17.72 -7.59
CA TRP A 227 14.44 19.05 -7.74
C TRP A 227 14.80 19.64 -6.37
N ASP A 228 15.76 20.57 -6.35
CA ASP A 228 16.23 21.19 -5.11
C ASP A 228 15.29 22.31 -4.69
N ILE A 229 14.61 22.14 -3.57
CA ILE A 229 13.64 23.10 -3.03
C ILE A 229 14.21 24.52 -2.82
N ARG A 230 15.53 24.66 -2.72
CA ARG A 230 16.22 25.94 -2.50
C ARG A 230 16.51 26.67 -3.81
N SER A 231 17.00 25.95 -4.82
CA SER A 231 17.40 26.52 -6.11
C SER A 231 16.35 26.36 -7.21
N MET A 232 15.33 25.53 -6.99
CA MET A 232 14.32 25.11 -7.97
C MET A 232 14.92 24.35 -9.18
N ASN A 233 16.14 23.82 -9.06
CA ASN A 233 16.81 23.09 -10.15
C ASN A 233 16.45 21.61 -10.12
N TYR A 234 16.04 21.07 -11.27
CA TYR A 234 15.77 19.66 -11.49
C TYR A 234 17.06 18.85 -11.66
N TYR A 235 17.08 17.63 -11.14
CA TYR A 235 18.15 16.67 -11.42
C TYR A 235 17.77 15.84 -12.65
N ASN A 236 18.62 15.84 -13.66
CA ASN A 236 18.36 15.08 -14.88
C ASN A 236 18.81 13.62 -14.77
N ASP A 237 19.88 13.38 -14.03
CA ASP A 237 20.50 12.07 -13.82
C ASP A 237 21.14 11.97 -12.42
N GLU A 238 21.78 10.85 -12.16
CA GLU A 238 22.42 10.56 -10.88
C GLU A 238 23.68 11.38 -10.62
N ASP A 239 24.44 11.75 -11.66
CA ASP A 239 25.65 12.56 -11.52
C ASP A 239 25.24 13.96 -11.06
N ASP A 240 24.26 14.55 -11.76
CA ASP A 240 23.65 15.83 -11.44
C ASP A 240 23.09 15.85 -10.01
N PHE A 241 22.42 14.76 -9.60
CA PHE A 241 21.97 14.58 -8.21
C PHE A 241 23.14 14.60 -7.22
N LEU A 242 24.19 13.80 -7.41
CA LEU A 242 25.30 13.71 -6.45
C LEU A 242 26.11 14.99 -6.34
N ARG A 243 26.36 15.67 -7.47
CA ARG A 243 27.17 16.90 -7.51
C ARG A 243 26.47 18.07 -6.82
N ASN A 244 25.14 18.07 -6.82
CA ASN A 244 24.33 19.14 -6.25
C ASN A 244 23.82 18.84 -4.83
N ILE A 245 24.29 17.75 -4.19
CA ILE A 245 23.93 17.44 -2.80
C ILE A 245 24.26 18.63 -1.89
N PRO A 246 23.32 19.05 -1.02
CA PRO A 246 23.58 20.09 -0.02
C PRO A 246 24.78 19.73 0.85
N PHE A 247 25.81 20.58 0.87
CA PHE A 247 26.92 20.46 1.79
C PHE A 247 26.57 21.08 3.15
N VAL A 248 26.73 20.32 4.22
CA VAL A 248 26.63 20.82 5.60
C VAL A 248 27.98 20.64 6.28
N TYR A 249 28.60 21.74 6.68
CA TYR A 249 29.92 21.72 7.30
C TYR A 249 29.92 20.86 8.57
N GLY A 250 30.90 19.96 8.69
CA GLY A 250 31.07 19.08 9.86
C GLY A 250 30.20 17.82 9.85
N LEU A 251 29.36 17.61 8.84
CA LEU A 251 28.60 16.37 8.66
C LEU A 251 29.12 15.60 7.45
N ALA A 252 29.11 14.27 7.55
CA ALA A 252 29.46 13.42 6.42
C ALA A 252 28.38 13.52 5.34
N ASN A 253 28.78 13.87 4.12
CA ASN A 253 27.89 13.76 2.96
C ASN A 253 27.69 12.27 2.65
N SER A 254 26.48 11.77 2.92
CA SER A 254 26.12 10.39 2.68
C SER A 254 24.75 10.31 2.02
N VAL A 255 24.62 9.39 1.07
CA VAL A 255 23.35 9.08 0.40
C VAL A 255 22.90 7.70 0.87
N ASN A 256 21.67 7.61 1.35
CA ASN A 256 21.04 6.31 1.57
C ASN A 256 20.43 5.84 0.27
N ILE A 257 20.64 4.56 -0.03
CA ILE A 257 20.07 3.89 -1.18
C ILE A 257 19.15 2.80 -0.65
N ALA A 258 17.89 2.87 -1.06
CA ALA A 258 16.85 1.92 -0.71
C ALA A 258 16.23 1.33 -1.98
N ARG A 259 15.82 0.06 -1.92
CA ARG A 259 14.90 -0.49 -2.92
C ARG A 259 13.49 -0.03 -2.57
N ALA A 260 12.81 0.56 -3.54
CA ALA A 260 11.48 1.11 -3.36
C ALA A 260 10.45 0.40 -4.25
N ARG A 261 9.18 0.70 -4.02
CA ARG A 261 8.06 0.36 -4.90
C ARG A 261 7.08 1.51 -4.92
N ILE A 262 6.44 1.73 -6.05
CA ILE A 262 5.32 2.64 -6.18
C ILE A 262 4.05 1.81 -6.11
N ILE A 263 3.23 2.11 -5.10
CA ILE A 263 1.91 1.51 -4.92
C ILE A 263 0.84 2.52 -5.29
N ARG A 264 -0.13 2.11 -6.10
CA ARG A 264 -1.33 2.87 -6.43
C ARG A 264 -2.54 2.23 -5.76
N TYR A 265 -3.34 3.01 -5.06
CA TYR A 265 -4.66 2.62 -4.60
C TYR A 265 -5.76 3.38 -5.35
N ARG A 266 -6.78 2.65 -5.78
CA ARG A 266 -7.99 3.23 -6.41
C ARG A 266 -9.19 2.30 -6.25
N LEU A 267 -10.39 2.87 -6.20
CA LEU A 267 -11.64 2.14 -6.17
C LEU A 267 -12.20 2.00 -7.58
N LYS A 268 -12.71 0.83 -7.94
CA LYS A 268 -13.48 0.61 -9.17
C LYS A 268 -14.93 0.33 -8.83
N ALA A 269 -15.84 1.11 -9.39
CA ALA A 269 -17.27 0.90 -9.17
C ALA A 269 -17.76 -0.39 -9.82
N TYR A 270 -18.55 -1.16 -9.09
CA TYR A 270 -19.31 -2.30 -9.57
C TYR A 270 -20.72 -2.24 -8.98
N ARG A 271 -21.66 -2.88 -9.66
CA ARG A 271 -23.03 -3.02 -9.16
C ARG A 271 -23.11 -4.30 -8.33
N ASP A 272 -23.62 -4.16 -7.12
CA ASP A 272 -24.05 -5.27 -6.28
C ASP A 272 -25.50 -5.03 -5.87
N ASN A 273 -26.40 -5.89 -6.37
CA ASN A 273 -27.84 -5.67 -6.30
C ASN A 273 -28.23 -4.25 -6.80
N ASP A 274 -28.89 -3.45 -5.97
CA ASP A 274 -29.32 -2.08 -6.27
C ASP A 274 -28.31 -1.00 -5.85
N GLN A 275 -27.13 -1.39 -5.36
CA GLN A 275 -26.12 -0.47 -4.84
C GLN A 275 -24.87 -0.46 -5.73
N VAL A 276 -24.21 0.70 -5.82
CA VAL A 276 -22.92 0.86 -6.50
C VAL A 276 -21.84 0.90 -5.44
N LEU A 277 -20.99 -0.12 -5.44
CA LEU A 277 -19.91 -0.33 -4.48
C LEU A 277 -18.56 -0.32 -5.18
N GLY A 278 -17.50 -0.17 -4.40
CA GLY A 278 -16.12 -0.07 -4.88
C GLY A 278 -15.35 -1.36 -4.61
N LYS A 279 -14.64 -1.87 -5.62
CA LYS A 279 -13.54 -2.82 -5.43
C LYS A 279 -12.25 -2.04 -5.25
N LEU A 280 -11.50 -2.33 -4.19
CA LEU A 280 -10.22 -1.70 -3.94
C LEU A 280 -9.13 -2.42 -4.73
N PHE A 281 -8.53 -1.69 -5.66
CA PHE A 281 -7.38 -2.13 -6.44
C PHE A 281 -6.11 -1.61 -5.81
N ARG A 282 -5.15 -2.52 -5.63
CA ARG A 282 -3.76 -2.21 -5.33
C ARG A 282 -2.93 -2.49 -6.57
N GLY A 283 -2.25 -1.47 -7.08
CA GLY A 283 -1.36 -1.54 -8.23
C GLY A 283 0.10 -1.40 -7.80
N ILE A 284 0.99 -2.23 -8.35
CA ILE A 284 2.44 -2.05 -8.20
C ILE A 284 2.99 -1.58 -9.55
N LYS A 285 3.63 -0.42 -9.59
CA LYS A 285 4.24 0.10 -10.82
C LYS A 285 5.41 -0.79 -11.27
N ARG A 286 5.54 -0.96 -12.58
CA ARG A 286 6.62 -1.67 -13.25
C ARG A 286 7.50 -0.70 -14.05
N PRO A 287 8.72 -1.10 -14.45
CA PRO A 287 9.61 -0.24 -15.23
C PRO A 287 9.06 0.18 -16.60
N ASN A 288 8.10 -0.56 -17.15
CA ASN A 288 7.42 -0.20 -18.41
C ASN A 288 6.31 0.86 -18.21
N GLY A 289 6.16 1.42 -17.01
CA GLY A 289 5.12 2.39 -16.65
C GLY A 289 3.78 1.78 -16.28
N GLU A 290 3.54 0.50 -16.59
CA GLU A 290 2.29 -0.17 -16.26
C GLU A 290 2.18 -0.50 -14.76
N TYR A 291 0.96 -0.55 -14.25
CA TYR A 291 0.67 -1.03 -12.91
C TYR A 291 0.16 -2.46 -12.98
N LYS A 292 0.82 -3.40 -12.28
CA LYS A 292 0.27 -4.72 -12.03
C LYS A 292 -0.76 -4.60 -10.92
N GLU A 293 -2.04 -4.65 -11.27
CA GLU A 293 -3.13 -4.47 -10.31
C GLU A 293 -3.76 -5.78 -9.86
N PHE A 294 -4.22 -5.79 -8.62
CA PHE A 294 -4.97 -6.88 -8.01
C PHE A 294 -6.01 -6.29 -7.06
N VAL A 295 -7.16 -6.96 -6.99
CA VAL A 295 -8.22 -6.60 -6.05
C VAL A 295 -7.81 -7.10 -4.68
N ILE A 296 -7.85 -6.22 -3.69
CA ILE A 296 -7.54 -6.57 -2.29
C ILE A 296 -8.76 -6.54 -1.39
N GLY A 297 -9.88 -5.96 -1.84
CA GLY A 297 -11.15 -6.00 -1.13
C GLY A 297 -12.29 -5.45 -1.98
N ASP A 298 -13.52 -5.60 -1.49
CA ASP A 298 -14.76 -5.14 -2.11
C ASP A 298 -15.73 -4.55 -1.07
N GLY A 299 -16.91 -4.09 -1.52
CA GLY A 299 -17.93 -3.51 -0.64
C GLY A 299 -17.71 -2.06 -0.21
N PHE A 300 -16.73 -1.33 -0.76
CA PHE A 300 -16.39 0.02 -0.29
C PHE A 300 -17.29 1.11 -0.86
N LYS A 301 -17.83 1.99 -0.03
CA LYS A 301 -18.36 3.30 -0.45
C LYS A 301 -17.25 4.32 -0.59
N SER A 302 -16.36 4.34 0.39
CA SER A 302 -15.19 5.23 0.38
C SER A 302 -14.04 4.67 1.22
N LEU A 303 -12.84 5.13 0.90
CA LEU A 303 -11.60 4.84 1.62
C LEU A 303 -10.91 6.17 1.94
N THR A 304 -10.69 6.46 3.22
CA THR A 304 -10.08 7.71 3.65
C THR A 304 -8.70 7.46 4.22
N PHE A 305 -7.67 8.09 3.65
CA PHE A 305 -6.35 8.21 4.23
C PHE A 305 -6.29 9.51 5.02
N LYS A 306 -5.90 9.44 6.30
CA LYS A 306 -5.86 10.59 7.20
C LYS A 306 -4.53 10.64 7.94
N ARG A 307 -3.94 11.82 8.03
CA ARG A 307 -2.85 12.13 8.96
C ARG A 307 -3.39 13.13 9.95
N LYS A 308 -3.38 12.79 11.24
CA LYS A 308 -3.84 13.70 12.29
C LYS A 308 -2.92 14.90 12.45
N ASP A 309 -1.63 14.68 12.26
CA ASP A 309 -0.59 15.69 12.38
C ASP A 309 0.52 15.44 11.35
N VAL A 310 0.88 16.47 10.58
CA VAL A 310 1.99 16.44 9.63
C VAL A 310 3.36 16.35 10.29
N SER A 311 3.48 16.59 11.59
CA SER A 311 4.69 16.32 12.36
C SER A 311 4.86 14.85 12.74
N LEU A 312 3.84 14.02 12.52
CA LEU A 312 3.90 12.57 12.73
C LEU A 312 3.98 11.83 11.38
N PRO A 313 4.77 10.75 11.29
CA PRO A 313 4.89 9.98 10.06
C PRO A 313 3.72 9.01 9.82
N PHE A 314 2.77 8.93 10.77
CA PHE A 314 1.68 7.96 10.73
C PHE A 314 0.56 8.39 9.79
N ILE A 315 0.09 7.44 8.99
CA ILE A 315 -1.07 7.57 8.13
C ILE A 315 -2.10 6.56 8.62
N ASP A 316 -3.23 7.07 9.10
CA ASP A 316 -4.39 6.29 9.46
C ASP A 316 -5.24 6.05 8.21
N VAL A 317 -5.97 4.94 8.20
CA VAL A 317 -6.91 4.61 7.14
C VAL A 317 -8.25 4.23 7.75
N ASN A 318 -9.31 4.81 7.21
CA ASN A 318 -10.69 4.54 7.60
C ASN A 318 -11.49 4.07 6.39
N PHE A 319 -12.33 3.07 6.60
CA PHE A 319 -13.14 2.44 5.57
C PHE A 319 -14.61 2.70 5.84
N ASP A 320 -15.37 3.00 4.80
CA ASP A 320 -16.83 2.98 4.83
C ASP A 320 -17.28 1.80 3.96
N VAL A 321 -17.63 0.70 4.61
CA VAL A 321 -18.07 -0.57 4.01
C VAL A 321 -19.54 -0.76 4.34
N ILE A 322 -20.29 -1.38 3.43
CA ILE A 322 -21.68 -1.75 3.72
C ILE A 322 -21.67 -3.10 4.44
N GLU A 323 -22.20 -3.10 5.67
CA GLU A 323 -22.54 -4.31 6.45
C GLU A 323 -23.72 -5.07 5.86
#